data_AF-A0A935LPZ7-F1
#
_entry.id   AF-A0A935LPZ7-F1
#
_cell.length_a   1.000
_cell.length_b   1.000
_cell.length_c   1.000
_cell.angle_alpha   90.00
_cell.angle_beta   90.00
_cell.angle_gamma   90.00
#
_symmetry.space_group_name_H-M   'P 1'
#
loop_
_entity.id
_entity.type
_entity.pdbx_description
1 polymer ?
#
loop_
_entity_poly.entity_id
_entity_poly.type
_entity_poly.pdbx_seq_one_letter_code
_entity_poly.pdbx_strand_id
1 'polypeptide(L)'
;MSEAYWFRAYYYLNLSLRWSKAYDPATVASDPSVPIVLEYDVAARPARSTVKQVYDQILDDLTKAKDGLSSIAGSKGANRLSIDAVLALEARVKLYMKDWPGAKAAADAVISKNLYPLVKTAADMKNLWVNDSNEETIFKLFANNSNEQPGQVNSIYLGYISASKLYRPDFIPTQWIVDLFDNADIRKGVYFKQDSLDIGGAKYKNINLVHKYEGNPALFTSANTNYAYHKRC
;
A
#
# COMPACT_ATOMS: atom_id res chain seq x y z
N MET A 1 6.51 -22.44 3.31
CA MET A 1 6.29 -22.07 4.73
C MET A 1 6.74 -20.64 5.02
N SER A 2 7.93 -20.21 4.58
CA SER A 2 8.46 -18.85 4.78
C SER A 2 7.55 -17.72 4.28
N GLU A 3 6.94 -17.88 3.09
CA GLU A 3 5.97 -16.92 2.54
C GLU A 3 4.74 -16.73 3.46
N ALA A 4 4.26 -17.80 4.11
CA ALA A 4 3.11 -17.73 5.01
C ALA A 4 3.40 -16.93 6.28
N TYR A 5 4.62 -17.03 6.83
CA TYR A 5 5.05 -16.19 7.95
C TYR A 5 5.06 -14.71 7.58
N TRP A 6 5.56 -14.36 6.38
CA TRP A 6 5.51 -12.97 5.91
C TRP A 6 4.07 -12.44 5.82
N PHE A 7 3.15 -13.21 5.24
CA PHE A 7 1.74 -12.81 5.17
C PHE A 7 1.11 -12.69 6.55
N ARG A 8 1.40 -13.61 7.47
CA ARG A 8 0.89 -13.55 8.85
C ARG A 8 1.40 -12.30 9.58
N ALA A 9 2.69 -11.97 9.45
CA ALA A 9 3.26 -10.70 9.94
C ALA A 9 2.56 -9.47 9.33
N TYR A 10 2.37 -9.46 8.00
CA TYR A 10 1.67 -8.38 7.30
C TYR A 10 0.23 -8.20 7.80
N TYR A 11 -0.53 -9.29 7.98
CA TYR A 11 -1.90 -9.21 8.46
C TYR A 11 -1.96 -8.78 9.93
N TYR A 12 -1.10 -9.31 10.81
CA TYR A 12 -1.04 -8.84 12.20
C TYR A 12 -0.69 -7.35 12.30
N LEU A 13 0.23 -6.85 11.46
CA LEU A 13 0.55 -5.43 11.40
C LEU A 13 -0.69 -4.61 11.04
N ASN A 14 -1.39 -4.97 9.96
CA ASN A 14 -2.60 -4.26 9.52
C ASN A 14 -3.72 -4.33 10.57
N LEU A 15 -3.88 -5.47 11.23
CA LEU A 15 -4.82 -5.64 12.32
C LEU A 15 -4.47 -4.71 13.49
N SER A 16 -3.23 -4.73 13.95
CA SER A 16 -2.81 -3.88 15.07
C SER A 16 -2.93 -2.39 14.76
N LEU A 17 -2.67 -1.96 13.52
CA LEU A 17 -2.81 -0.56 13.12
C LEU A 17 -4.26 -0.06 13.12
N ARG A 18 -5.24 -0.95 13.02
CA ARG A 18 -6.67 -0.58 12.94
C ARG A 18 -7.40 -0.75 14.27
N TRP A 19 -7.03 -1.75 15.07
CA TRP A 19 -7.78 -2.15 16.27
C TRP A 19 -7.01 -1.98 17.58
N SER A 20 -5.88 -1.29 17.55
CA SER A 20 -5.01 -1.05 18.69
C SER A 20 -4.54 0.40 18.75
N LYS A 21 -4.03 0.83 19.89
CA LYS A 21 -3.29 2.09 19.96
C LYS A 21 -2.00 1.97 19.15
N ALA A 22 -1.49 3.11 18.68
CA ALA A 22 -0.16 3.18 18.09
C ALA A 22 0.88 2.62 19.06
N TYR A 23 1.92 1.96 18.53
CA TYR A 23 2.97 1.41 19.36
C TYR A 23 3.67 2.53 20.13
N ASP A 24 3.58 2.46 21.45
CA ASP A 24 4.34 3.31 22.36
C ASP A 24 5.16 2.45 23.33
N PRO A 25 6.51 2.52 23.29
CA PRO A 25 7.36 1.75 24.18
C PRO A 25 6.98 1.84 25.67
N ALA A 26 6.37 2.95 26.10
CA ALA A 26 5.96 3.15 27.49
C ALA A 26 4.69 2.38 27.88
N THR A 27 3.80 2.04 26.94
CA THR A 27 2.48 1.46 27.23
C THR A 27 2.19 0.15 26.51
N VAL A 28 3.02 -0.27 25.55
CA VAL A 28 2.81 -1.47 24.73
C VAL A 28 2.62 -2.76 25.54
N ALA A 29 3.17 -2.83 26.75
CA ALA A 29 3.06 -4.00 27.63
C ALA A 29 1.66 -4.20 28.22
N SER A 30 0.81 -3.17 28.23
CA SER A 30 -0.55 -3.23 28.78
C SER A 30 -1.63 -2.79 27.80
N ASP A 31 -1.28 -2.03 26.76
CA ASP A 31 -2.23 -1.64 25.72
C ASP A 31 -2.76 -2.88 24.99
N PRO A 32 -4.08 -3.07 24.93
CA PRO A 32 -4.64 -4.24 24.28
C PRO A 32 -4.60 -4.08 22.76
N SER A 33 -4.37 -5.20 22.08
CA SER A 33 -4.31 -5.33 20.63
C SER A 33 -5.26 -6.43 20.14
N VAL A 34 -4.99 -7.08 19.02
CA VAL A 34 -5.78 -8.21 18.53
C VAL A 34 -5.37 -9.52 19.22
N PRO A 35 -6.27 -10.53 19.29
CA PRO A 35 -5.87 -11.87 19.69
C PRO A 35 -4.82 -12.47 18.75
N ILE A 36 -3.87 -13.22 19.29
CA ILE A 36 -2.90 -14.00 18.50
C ILE A 36 -3.44 -15.42 18.32
N VAL A 37 -3.60 -15.83 17.06
CA VAL A 37 -4.03 -17.15 16.61
C VAL A 37 -2.99 -17.70 15.64
N LEU A 38 -2.26 -18.73 16.06
CA LEU A 38 -1.17 -19.33 15.27
C LEU A 38 -1.55 -20.68 14.66
N GLU A 39 -2.62 -21.28 15.17
CA GLU A 39 -3.16 -22.57 14.75
C GLU A 39 -4.60 -22.39 14.27
N TYR A 40 -5.02 -23.23 13.33
CA TYR A 40 -6.40 -23.21 12.84
C TYR A 40 -7.33 -23.88 13.85
N ASP A 41 -8.19 -23.09 14.49
CA ASP A 41 -9.28 -23.57 15.33
C ASP A 41 -10.47 -22.61 15.25
N VAL A 42 -11.60 -23.10 14.73
CA VAL A 42 -12.84 -22.33 14.56
C VAL A 42 -13.63 -22.15 15.86
N ALA A 43 -13.39 -22.99 16.86
CA ALA A 43 -14.05 -22.94 18.17
C ALA A 43 -13.28 -22.06 19.17
N ALA A 44 -12.03 -21.72 18.85
CA ALA A 44 -11.18 -20.90 19.72
C ALA A 44 -11.84 -19.56 20.06
N ARG A 45 -11.73 -19.17 21.33
CA ARG A 45 -12.16 -17.87 21.87
C ARG A 45 -10.97 -17.15 22.52
N PRO A 46 -9.94 -16.79 21.76
CA PRO A 46 -8.72 -16.22 22.31
C PRO A 46 -9.00 -14.82 22.88
N ALA A 47 -8.41 -14.53 24.04
CA ALA A 47 -8.40 -13.19 24.59
C ALA A 47 -7.50 -12.26 23.76
N ARG A 48 -7.73 -10.95 23.85
CA ARG A 48 -6.86 -9.96 23.22
C ARG A 48 -5.46 -10.04 23.80
N SER A 49 -4.45 -10.10 22.93
CA SER A 49 -3.05 -9.94 23.32
C SER A 49 -2.71 -8.46 23.47
N THR A 50 -1.58 -8.15 24.09
CA THR A 50 -1.07 -6.77 24.17
C THR A 50 -0.46 -6.33 22.85
N VAL A 51 -0.31 -5.02 22.65
CA VAL A 51 0.41 -4.48 21.48
C VAL A 51 1.82 -5.05 21.42
N LYS A 52 2.51 -5.16 22.57
CA LYS A 52 3.85 -5.77 22.63
C LYS A 52 3.84 -7.20 22.10
N GLN A 53 2.95 -8.06 22.60
CA GLN A 53 2.88 -9.47 22.17
C GLN A 53 2.61 -9.61 20.66
N VAL A 54 1.74 -8.77 20.09
CA VAL A 54 1.45 -8.81 18.65
C VAL A 54 2.68 -8.38 17.84
N TYR A 55 3.39 -7.33 18.24
CA TYR A 55 4.62 -6.91 17.57
C TYR A 55 5.78 -7.90 17.73
N ASP A 56 5.90 -8.53 18.90
CA ASP A 56 6.86 -9.63 19.11
C ASP A 56 6.57 -10.79 18.14
N GLN A 57 5.29 -11.17 17.96
CA GLN A 57 4.89 -12.21 17.01
C GLN A 57 5.16 -11.81 15.55
N ILE A 58 4.95 -10.54 15.19
CA ILE A 58 5.28 -10.00 13.87
C ILE A 58 6.78 -10.15 13.60
N LEU A 59 7.63 -9.80 14.56
CA LEU A 59 9.09 -9.91 14.41
C LEU A 59 9.57 -11.37 14.35
N ASP A 60 8.96 -12.26 15.13
CA ASP A 60 9.22 -13.71 15.07
C ASP A 60 8.87 -14.27 13.67
N ASP A 61 7.71 -13.93 13.15
CA ASP A 61 7.28 -14.31 11.80
C ASP A 61 8.21 -13.76 10.72
N LEU A 62 8.62 -12.48 10.83
CA LEU A 62 9.57 -11.88 9.90
C LEU A 62 10.96 -12.52 9.96
N THR A 63 11.40 -12.96 11.14
CA THR A 63 12.67 -13.69 11.30
C THR A 63 12.61 -15.02 10.57
N LYS A 64 11.54 -15.80 10.78
CA LYS A 64 11.32 -17.07 10.07
C LYS A 64 11.19 -16.88 8.56
N ALA A 65 10.51 -15.82 8.12
CA ALA A 65 10.39 -15.46 6.72
C ALA A 65 11.75 -15.09 6.11
N LYS A 66 12.57 -14.31 6.84
CA LYS A 66 13.91 -13.88 6.41
C LYS A 66 14.82 -15.08 6.21
N ASP A 67 14.87 -16.00 7.16
CA ASP A 67 15.72 -17.19 7.09
C ASP A 67 15.34 -18.05 5.88
N GLY A 68 14.04 -18.33 5.74
CA GLY A 68 13.53 -19.21 4.70
C GLY A 68 13.40 -18.57 3.31
N LEU A 69 13.65 -17.26 3.15
CA LEU A 69 13.68 -16.56 1.87
C LEU A 69 15.05 -15.94 1.56
N SER A 70 16.08 -16.23 2.39
CA SER A 70 17.42 -15.65 2.29
C SER A 70 18.10 -15.83 0.93
N SER A 71 17.82 -16.94 0.24
CA SER A 71 18.35 -17.25 -1.10
C SER A 71 17.48 -16.71 -2.25
N ILE A 72 16.31 -16.15 -1.96
CA ILE A 72 15.38 -15.65 -2.98
C ILE A 72 15.66 -14.16 -3.21
N ALA A 73 16.44 -13.87 -4.26
CA ALA A 73 16.80 -12.51 -4.64
C ALA A 73 15.57 -11.69 -5.05
N GLY A 74 15.60 -10.38 -4.74
CA GLY A 74 14.59 -9.44 -5.19
C GLY A 74 14.75 -9.06 -6.66
N SER A 75 13.64 -8.57 -7.24
CA SER A 75 13.59 -8.06 -8.60
C SER A 75 12.46 -7.04 -8.73
N LYS A 76 12.59 -6.13 -9.70
CA LYS A 76 11.56 -5.12 -9.98
C LYS A 76 10.22 -5.80 -10.30
N GLY A 77 9.18 -5.42 -9.56
CA GLY A 77 7.84 -5.93 -9.78
C GLY A 77 7.68 -7.42 -9.45
N ALA A 78 8.50 -7.95 -8.54
CA ALA A 78 8.39 -9.34 -8.11
C ALA A 78 6.96 -9.67 -7.69
N ASN A 79 6.46 -10.79 -8.20
CA ASN A 79 5.12 -11.32 -7.88
C ASN A 79 5.18 -12.51 -6.91
N ARG A 80 6.37 -12.81 -6.41
CA ARG A 80 6.66 -13.77 -5.34
C ARG A 80 7.50 -13.07 -4.30
N LEU A 81 7.36 -13.50 -3.05
CA LEU A 81 8.10 -12.91 -1.95
C LEU A 81 9.60 -13.21 -2.10
N SER A 82 10.39 -12.17 -1.94
CA SER A 82 11.85 -12.21 -1.91
C SER A 82 12.36 -11.71 -0.56
N ILE A 83 13.66 -11.87 -0.32
CA ILE A 83 14.30 -11.29 0.87
C ILE A 83 14.07 -9.77 0.97
N ASP A 84 13.96 -9.07 -0.17
CA ASP A 84 13.75 -7.62 -0.21
C ASP A 84 12.36 -7.24 0.32
N ALA A 85 11.33 -8.03 -0.01
CA ALA A 85 9.98 -7.83 0.51
C ALA A 85 9.90 -8.06 2.03
N VAL A 86 10.68 -9.02 2.56
CA VAL A 86 10.79 -9.24 4.01
C VAL A 86 11.43 -8.03 4.69
N LEU A 87 12.57 -7.56 4.18
CA LEU A 87 13.30 -6.41 4.73
C LEU A 87 12.49 -5.11 4.64
N ALA A 88 11.74 -4.91 3.55
CA ALA A 88 10.87 -3.75 3.40
C ALA A 88 9.73 -3.73 4.45
N LEU A 89 9.11 -4.90 4.71
CA LEU A 89 8.08 -5.01 5.75
C LEU A 89 8.68 -4.84 7.15
N GLU A 90 9.87 -5.42 7.42
CA GLU A 90 10.58 -5.25 8.68
C GLU A 90 10.92 -3.78 8.96
N ALA A 91 11.40 -3.05 7.94
CA ALA A 91 11.67 -1.62 8.06
C ALA A 91 10.40 -0.84 8.47
N ARG A 92 9.26 -1.17 7.87
CA ARG A 92 7.95 -0.56 8.23
C ARG A 92 7.52 -0.89 9.65
N VAL A 93 7.65 -2.15 10.06
CA VAL A 93 7.32 -2.60 11.43
C VAL A 93 8.18 -1.87 12.45
N LYS A 94 9.50 -1.86 12.26
CA LYS A 94 10.45 -1.20 13.17
C LYS A 94 10.26 0.31 13.22
N LEU A 95 9.88 0.94 12.10
CA LEU A 95 9.51 2.35 12.06
C LEU A 95 8.32 2.64 12.99
N TYR A 96 7.27 1.80 12.93
CA TYR A 96 6.14 1.95 13.84
C TYR A 96 6.50 1.66 15.30
N MET A 97 7.46 0.77 15.55
CA MET A 97 7.96 0.50 16.90
C MET A 97 8.82 1.65 17.48
N LYS A 98 9.10 2.69 16.71
CA LYS A 98 10.09 3.73 17.03
C LYS A 98 11.52 3.16 17.20
N ASP A 99 11.80 1.99 16.61
CA ASP A 99 13.14 1.42 16.49
C ASP A 99 13.82 2.01 15.25
N TRP A 100 14.27 3.26 15.38
CA TRP A 100 14.89 4.01 14.29
C TRP A 100 16.15 3.33 13.73
N PRO A 101 17.09 2.84 14.57
CA PRO A 101 18.28 2.15 14.08
C PRO A 101 17.94 0.88 13.31
N GLY A 102 17.03 0.05 13.83
CA GLY A 102 16.64 -1.19 13.17
C GLY A 102 15.84 -0.95 11.89
N ALA A 103 14.96 0.05 11.86
CA ALA A 103 14.22 0.45 10.66
C ALA A 103 15.16 0.92 9.56
N LYS A 104 16.14 1.77 9.91
CA LYS A 104 17.16 2.23 8.98
C LYS A 104 18.00 1.06 8.44
N ALA A 105 18.47 0.17 9.31
CA ALA A 105 19.28 -0.97 8.89
C ALA A 105 18.54 -1.88 7.89
N ALA A 106 17.26 -2.17 8.14
CA ALA A 106 16.45 -2.98 7.23
C ALA A 106 16.17 -2.27 5.89
N ALA A 107 15.91 -0.96 5.91
CA ALA A 107 15.71 -0.17 4.70
C ALA A 107 17.00 -0.05 3.86
N ASP A 108 18.12 0.25 4.50
CA ASP A 108 19.43 0.38 3.85
C ASP A 108 19.82 -0.93 3.15
N ALA A 109 19.51 -2.09 3.75
CA ALA A 109 19.79 -3.40 3.17
C ALA A 109 19.06 -3.65 1.83
N VAL A 110 17.94 -2.96 1.58
CA VAL A 110 17.24 -2.99 0.29
C VAL A 110 17.77 -1.89 -0.64
N ILE A 111 17.90 -0.66 -0.13
CA ILE A 111 18.32 0.51 -0.91
C ILE A 111 19.74 0.31 -1.49
N SER A 112 20.67 -0.22 -0.70
CA SER A 112 22.07 -0.40 -1.10
C SER A 112 22.25 -1.37 -2.27
N LYS A 113 21.24 -2.20 -2.57
CA LYS A 113 21.26 -3.11 -3.73
C LYS A 113 21.09 -2.37 -5.05
N ASN A 114 20.59 -1.13 -5.05
CA ASN A 114 20.32 -0.32 -6.24
C ASN A 114 19.43 -1.03 -7.28
N LEU A 115 18.54 -1.94 -6.84
CA LEU A 115 17.66 -2.73 -7.70
C LEU A 115 16.38 -1.99 -8.12
N TYR A 116 15.94 -1.00 -7.34
CA TYR A 116 14.67 -0.28 -7.50
C TYR A 116 14.94 1.22 -7.67
N PRO A 117 15.27 1.69 -8.89
CA PRO A 117 15.59 3.11 -9.12
C PRO A 117 14.34 3.97 -8.99
N LEU A 118 14.51 5.17 -8.42
CA LEU A 118 13.45 6.16 -8.38
C LEU A 118 13.18 6.75 -9.77
N VAL A 119 11.91 6.94 -10.09
CA VAL A 119 11.52 7.64 -11.31
C VAL A 119 11.86 9.12 -11.21
N LYS A 120 12.28 9.71 -12.33
CA LYS A 120 12.80 11.10 -12.37
C LYS A 120 11.90 12.08 -13.13
N THR A 121 10.95 11.58 -13.91
CA THR A 121 10.09 12.40 -14.76
C THR A 121 8.62 12.23 -14.39
N ALA A 122 7.81 13.25 -14.69
CA ALA A 122 6.36 13.17 -14.51
C ALA A 122 5.73 12.05 -15.37
N ALA A 123 6.30 11.77 -16.55
CA ALA A 123 5.86 10.68 -17.42
C ALA A 123 6.10 9.30 -16.77
N ASP A 124 7.30 9.07 -16.23
CA ASP A 124 7.64 7.82 -15.55
C ASP A 124 6.83 7.66 -14.26
N MET A 125 6.66 8.75 -13.49
CA MET A 125 5.77 8.76 -12.32
C MET A 125 4.34 8.41 -12.71
N LYS A 126 3.81 8.96 -13.80
CA LYS A 126 2.49 8.59 -14.32
C LYS A 126 2.44 7.10 -14.71
N ASN A 127 3.49 6.57 -15.34
CA ASN A 127 3.56 5.17 -15.74
C ASN A 127 3.57 4.20 -14.55
N LEU A 128 4.11 4.60 -13.40
CA LEU A 128 3.95 3.81 -12.17
C LEU A 128 2.47 3.62 -11.85
N TRP A 129 1.67 4.67 -11.90
CA TRP A 129 0.26 4.63 -11.49
C TRP A 129 -0.68 4.08 -12.56
N VAL A 130 -0.47 4.46 -13.82
CA VAL A 130 -1.39 4.14 -14.92
C VAL A 130 -1.00 2.85 -15.62
N ASN A 131 0.29 2.59 -15.84
CA ASN A 131 0.73 1.46 -16.67
C ASN A 131 1.38 0.33 -15.84
N ASP A 132 1.21 0.36 -14.51
CA ASP A 132 1.78 -0.62 -13.57
C ASP A 132 3.29 -0.87 -13.77
N SER A 133 4.04 0.19 -14.10
CA SER A 133 5.49 0.11 -14.23
C SER A 133 6.14 -0.38 -12.94
N ASN A 134 7.16 -1.23 -13.08
CA ASN A 134 7.79 -1.97 -11.98
C ASN A 134 9.01 -1.26 -11.38
N GLU A 135 9.41 -0.09 -11.88
CA GLU A 135 10.69 0.55 -11.55
C GLU A 135 10.94 0.67 -10.04
N GLU A 136 9.93 1.08 -9.27
CA GLU A 136 10.02 1.24 -7.81
C GLU A 136 9.36 0.09 -7.02
N THR A 137 8.83 -0.94 -7.69
CA THR A 137 8.02 -1.97 -7.03
C THR A 137 8.89 -3.10 -6.49
N ILE A 138 8.88 -3.28 -5.17
CA ILE A 138 9.58 -4.38 -4.48
C ILE A 138 8.76 -5.68 -4.57
N PHE A 139 7.46 -5.60 -4.27
CA PHE A 139 6.54 -6.74 -4.34
C PHE A 139 5.16 -6.27 -4.82
N LYS A 140 4.51 -7.09 -5.66
CA LYS A 140 3.12 -6.89 -6.06
C LYS A 140 2.38 -8.21 -6.19
N LEU A 141 1.10 -8.20 -5.87
CA LEU A 141 0.26 -9.36 -6.14
C LEU A 141 -0.04 -9.42 -7.63
N PHE A 142 0.09 -10.62 -8.21
CA PHE A 142 -0.32 -10.88 -9.58
C PHE A 142 -1.84 -10.77 -9.70
N ALA A 143 -2.31 -10.22 -10.83
CA ALA A 143 -3.72 -10.17 -11.20
C ALA A 143 -3.82 -10.31 -12.73
N ASN A 144 -4.79 -11.09 -13.23
CA ASN A 144 -5.06 -11.22 -14.67
C ASN A 144 -6.45 -10.70 -15.05
N ASN A 145 -6.59 -10.20 -16.28
CA ASN A 145 -7.59 -9.24 -16.74
C ASN A 145 -9.04 -9.75 -16.75
N SER A 146 -9.31 -11.06 -16.69
CA SER A 146 -10.67 -11.56 -16.90
C SER A 146 -11.39 -11.98 -15.63
N ASN A 147 -10.71 -12.56 -14.64
CA ASN A 147 -11.38 -13.17 -13.47
C ASN A 147 -10.78 -12.78 -12.10
N GLU A 148 -9.67 -12.04 -12.07
CA GLU A 148 -8.91 -11.76 -10.83
C GLU A 148 -8.74 -10.26 -10.57
N GLN A 149 -9.43 -9.42 -11.34
CA GLN A 149 -9.35 -7.98 -11.11
C GLN A 149 -9.97 -7.63 -9.76
N PRO A 150 -9.28 -6.86 -8.90
CA PRO A 150 -9.94 -6.26 -7.75
C PRO A 150 -11.11 -5.42 -8.27
N GLY A 151 -12.23 -5.39 -7.52
CA GLY A 151 -13.35 -4.50 -7.86
C GLY A 151 -12.92 -3.04 -8.01
N GLN A 152 -13.77 -2.17 -8.54
CA GLN A 152 -13.49 -0.73 -8.71
C GLN A 152 -13.14 -0.06 -7.37
N VAL A 153 -11.86 -0.11 -6.96
CA VAL A 153 -11.44 0.26 -5.60
C VAL A 153 -11.21 1.77 -5.42
N ASN A 154 -10.97 2.51 -6.50
CA ASN A 154 -10.63 3.94 -6.41
C ASN A 154 -11.71 4.87 -6.97
N SER A 155 -12.92 4.38 -7.22
CA SER A 155 -14.08 5.22 -7.58
C SER A 155 -14.40 6.26 -6.50
N ILE A 156 -14.04 5.99 -5.24
CA ILE A 156 -14.18 6.94 -4.12
C ILE A 156 -13.39 8.25 -4.34
N TYR A 157 -12.32 8.24 -5.15
CA TYR A 157 -11.47 9.40 -5.41
C TYR A 157 -11.63 10.00 -6.80
N LEU A 158 -12.04 9.18 -7.78
CA LEU A 158 -12.08 9.60 -9.18
C LEU A 158 -13.23 8.95 -9.96
N GLY A 159 -14.31 8.54 -9.30
CA GLY A 159 -15.49 7.95 -9.94
C GLY A 159 -15.95 8.77 -11.14
N TYR A 160 -16.19 8.15 -12.29
CA TYR A 160 -16.51 8.85 -13.53
C TYR A 160 -17.82 8.35 -14.13
N ILE A 161 -18.70 9.29 -14.50
CA ILE A 161 -19.98 8.99 -15.11
C ILE A 161 -19.95 9.42 -16.57
N SER A 162 -19.97 8.42 -17.43
CA SER A 162 -19.82 8.56 -18.88
C SER A 162 -20.95 9.33 -19.53
N ALA A 163 -22.19 9.10 -19.06
CA ALA A 163 -23.39 9.76 -19.59
C ALA A 163 -23.36 11.28 -19.39
N SER A 164 -22.86 11.74 -18.23
CA SER A 164 -22.76 13.16 -17.91
C SER A 164 -21.40 13.77 -18.20
N LYS A 165 -20.37 12.94 -18.49
CA LYS A 165 -18.96 13.34 -18.62
C LYS A 165 -18.45 14.12 -17.41
N LEU A 166 -18.85 13.68 -16.21
CA LEU A 166 -18.49 14.32 -14.93
C LEU A 166 -17.91 13.28 -13.97
N TYR A 167 -16.98 13.72 -13.14
CA TYR A 167 -16.51 12.93 -12.01
C TYR A 167 -17.49 13.01 -10.83
N ARG A 168 -17.62 11.94 -10.06
CA ARG A 168 -18.40 11.82 -8.82
C ARG A 168 -17.56 11.14 -7.74
N PRO A 169 -16.54 11.82 -7.20
CA PRO A 169 -15.76 11.29 -6.09
C PRO A 169 -16.54 11.44 -4.78
N ASP A 170 -16.28 10.54 -3.83
CA ASP A 170 -16.74 10.69 -2.44
C ASP A 170 -15.83 11.66 -1.66
N PHE A 171 -14.55 11.75 -2.07
CA PHE A 171 -13.53 12.58 -1.44
C PHE A 171 -12.74 13.39 -2.47
N ILE A 172 -12.54 14.68 -2.18
CA ILE A 172 -11.65 15.57 -2.92
C ILE A 172 -10.49 16.04 -2.01
N PRO A 173 -9.30 16.32 -2.56
CA PRO A 173 -8.21 16.88 -1.78
C PRO A 173 -8.58 18.29 -1.29
N THR A 174 -8.23 18.59 -0.05
CA THR A 174 -8.25 19.96 0.45
C THR A 174 -7.16 20.79 -0.22
N GLN A 175 -7.39 22.10 -0.37
CA GLN A 175 -6.43 22.97 -1.04
C GLN A 175 -5.06 22.96 -0.37
N TRP A 176 -5.01 22.94 0.96
CA TRP A 176 -3.74 22.88 1.70
C TRP A 176 -2.91 21.63 1.40
N ILE A 177 -3.53 20.48 1.05
CA ILE A 177 -2.81 19.27 0.63
C ILE A 177 -2.19 19.48 -0.75
N VAL A 178 -2.90 20.14 -1.67
CA VAL A 178 -2.39 20.46 -3.01
C VAL A 178 -1.23 21.46 -2.92
N ASP A 179 -1.30 22.39 -1.96
CA ASP A 179 -0.29 23.42 -1.74
C ASP A 179 0.97 22.91 -1.04
N LEU A 180 0.97 21.68 -0.46
CA LEU A 180 2.19 21.01 0.00
C LEU A 180 3.16 20.69 -1.15
N PHE A 181 2.68 20.68 -2.39
CA PHE A 181 3.48 20.38 -3.56
C PHE A 181 3.87 21.67 -4.28
N ASP A 182 5.18 21.90 -4.41
CA ASP A 182 5.71 22.97 -5.25
C ASP A 182 5.27 22.81 -6.71
N ASN A 183 5.19 23.92 -7.44
CA ASN A 183 4.78 23.88 -8.85
C ASN A 183 5.74 23.08 -9.74
N ALA A 184 7.00 22.95 -9.34
CA ALA A 184 8.00 22.14 -10.04
C ALA A 184 8.01 20.66 -9.62
N ASP A 185 7.21 20.27 -8.61
CA ASP A 185 7.15 18.89 -8.15
C ASP A 185 6.45 18.01 -9.19
N ILE A 186 7.18 17.03 -9.73
CA ILE A 186 6.68 16.11 -10.76
C ILE A 186 5.44 15.32 -10.30
N ARG A 187 5.22 15.18 -8.98
CA ARG A 187 4.05 14.50 -8.41
C ARG A 187 2.79 15.35 -8.52
N LYS A 188 2.89 16.68 -8.47
CA LYS A 188 1.72 17.57 -8.39
C LYS A 188 0.77 17.36 -9.57
N GLY A 189 1.31 17.41 -10.79
CA GLY A 189 0.55 17.21 -12.02
C GLY A 189 0.19 15.75 -12.33
N VAL A 190 0.78 14.78 -11.62
CA VAL A 190 0.42 13.35 -11.74
C VAL A 190 -0.67 12.99 -10.73
N TYR A 191 -0.59 13.53 -9.51
CA TYR A 191 -1.52 13.19 -8.44
C TYR A 191 -2.80 14.00 -8.51
N PHE A 192 -2.72 15.24 -9.00
CA PHE A 192 -3.83 16.17 -9.04
C PHE A 192 -4.07 16.74 -10.43
N LYS A 193 -5.33 16.89 -10.78
CA LYS A 193 -5.77 17.60 -11.98
C LYS A 193 -7.06 18.35 -11.68
N GLN A 194 -7.21 19.54 -12.24
CA GLN A 194 -8.46 20.29 -12.16
C GLN A 194 -9.44 19.76 -13.19
N ASP A 195 -10.63 19.36 -12.73
CA ASP A 195 -11.68 18.82 -13.58
C ASP A 195 -13.07 19.25 -13.09
N SER A 196 -14.11 18.85 -13.84
CA SER A 196 -15.51 19.10 -13.49
C SER A 196 -16.12 17.89 -12.78
N LEU A 197 -16.86 18.14 -11.71
CA LEU A 197 -17.44 17.09 -10.89
C LEU A 197 -18.90 17.38 -10.53
N ASP A 198 -19.59 16.34 -10.07
CA ASP A 198 -20.93 16.35 -9.53
C ASP A 198 -20.95 15.71 -8.14
N ILE A 199 -21.33 16.49 -7.12
CA ILE A 199 -21.57 16.02 -5.75
C ILE A 199 -23.03 16.25 -5.41
N GLY A 200 -23.78 15.16 -5.23
CA GLY A 200 -25.19 15.23 -4.84
C GLY A 200 -26.09 15.99 -5.82
N GLY A 201 -25.74 16.03 -7.11
CA GLY A 201 -26.46 16.77 -8.16
C GLY A 201 -25.93 18.19 -8.42
N ALA A 202 -25.08 18.72 -7.54
CA ALA A 202 -24.45 20.02 -7.71
C ALA A 202 -23.18 19.91 -8.55
N LYS A 203 -23.08 20.73 -9.60
CA LYS A 203 -21.98 20.69 -10.57
C LYS A 203 -20.93 21.75 -10.24
N TYR A 204 -19.68 21.34 -10.20
CA TYR A 204 -18.53 22.20 -9.95
C TYR A 204 -17.53 22.10 -11.09
N LYS A 205 -16.75 23.16 -11.30
CA LYS A 205 -15.69 23.23 -12.32
C LYS A 205 -14.38 23.60 -11.66
N ASN A 206 -13.27 23.22 -12.31
CA ASN A 206 -11.91 23.56 -11.91
C ASN A 206 -11.55 23.12 -10.48
N ILE A 207 -12.11 21.99 -10.03
CA ILE A 207 -11.80 21.42 -8.72
C ILE A 207 -10.64 20.45 -8.87
N ASN A 208 -9.65 20.55 -7.97
CA ASN A 208 -8.56 19.57 -7.90
C ASN A 208 -9.12 18.19 -7.51
N LEU A 209 -8.90 17.19 -8.35
CA LEU A 209 -9.25 15.78 -8.14
C LEU A 209 -8.00 14.92 -8.02
N VAL A 210 -8.12 13.73 -7.41
CA VAL A 210 -6.99 12.81 -7.24
C VAL A 210 -6.84 11.91 -8.48
N HIS A 211 -6.07 12.37 -9.47
CA HIS A 211 -5.75 11.64 -10.70
C HIS A 211 -4.62 10.61 -10.57
N LYS A 212 -4.03 10.50 -9.37
CA LYS A 212 -3.11 9.40 -9.04
C LYS A 212 -3.71 8.02 -9.35
N TYR A 213 -5.04 7.89 -9.31
CA TYR A 213 -5.75 6.64 -9.45
C TYR A 213 -6.71 6.59 -10.66
N GLU A 214 -6.19 6.83 -11.88
CA GLU A 214 -6.95 6.74 -13.15
C GLU A 214 -7.31 5.33 -13.66
N GLY A 215 -6.57 4.30 -13.25
CA GLY A 215 -6.76 2.90 -13.65
C GLY A 215 -5.81 2.52 -14.78
N ASN A 216 -5.47 1.23 -14.89
CA ASN A 216 -4.67 0.76 -16.01
C ASN A 216 -5.55 0.53 -17.26
N PRO A 217 -5.36 1.30 -18.36
CA PRO A 217 -6.20 1.20 -19.56
C PRO A 217 -6.25 -0.19 -20.17
N ALA A 218 -5.19 -1.00 -20.03
CA ALA A 218 -5.15 -2.38 -20.52
C ALA A 218 -6.12 -3.31 -19.76
N LEU A 219 -6.58 -2.90 -18.58
CA LEU A 219 -7.51 -3.64 -17.72
C LEU A 219 -8.97 -3.21 -17.90
N PHE A 220 -9.25 -2.22 -18.76
CA PHE A 220 -10.59 -1.64 -18.91
C PHE A 220 -11.50 -2.62 -19.66
N THR A 221 -12.58 -3.05 -19.01
CA THR A 221 -13.58 -3.97 -19.57
C THR A 221 -14.80 -3.24 -20.15
N SER A 222 -14.87 -1.91 -19.99
CA SER A 222 -15.90 -1.05 -20.58
C SER A 222 -15.28 0.26 -21.08
N ALA A 223 -16.02 1.04 -21.86
CA ALA A 223 -15.54 2.26 -22.52
C ALA A 223 -15.04 3.35 -21.54
N ASN A 224 -15.28 3.21 -20.24
CA ASN A 224 -14.89 4.20 -19.25
C ASN A 224 -14.20 3.51 -18.06
N THR A 225 -13.16 4.18 -17.56
CA THR A 225 -12.18 3.77 -16.55
C THR A 225 -12.55 2.57 -15.69
N ASN A 226 -11.68 1.56 -15.71
CA ASN A 226 -11.65 0.53 -14.67
C ASN A 226 -10.52 0.89 -13.70
N TYR A 227 -10.84 1.28 -12.46
CA TYR A 227 -9.86 1.63 -11.43
C TYR A 227 -9.09 0.42 -10.88
N ALA A 228 -8.84 -0.57 -11.71
CA ALA A 228 -8.04 -1.74 -11.43
C ALA A 228 -6.56 -1.44 -11.68
N TYR A 229 -5.73 -2.05 -10.84
CA TYR A 229 -4.28 -2.04 -10.88
C TYR A 229 -3.76 -3.35 -10.33
N HIS A 230 -2.50 -3.65 -10.64
CA HIS A 230 -1.78 -4.65 -9.86
C HIS A 230 -1.47 -4.08 -8.48
N LYS A 231 -1.93 -4.73 -7.40
CA LYS A 231 -1.70 -4.27 -6.01
C LYS A 231 -0.22 -4.32 -5.68
N ARG A 232 0.37 -3.17 -5.39
CA ARG A 232 1.79 -3.00 -4.99
C ARG A 232 1.90 -2.91 -3.46
N CYS A 233 2.93 -3.51 -2.88
CA CYS A 233 3.17 -3.57 -1.44
C CYS A 233 4.55 -3.04 -1.06
#